data_AF-A0A562KZP0-F1
#
_entry.id   AF-A0A562KZP0-F1
#
_cell.length_a   1.000
_cell.length_b   1.000
_cell.length_c   1.000
_cell.angle_alpha   90.00
_cell.angle_beta   90.00
_cell.angle_gamma   90.00
#
_symmetry.space_group_name_H-M   'P 1'
#
loop_
_entity.id
_entity.type
_entity.pdbx_description
1 polymer ?
#
loop_
_entity_poly.entity_id
_entity_poly.type
_entity_poly.pdbx_seq_one_letter_code
_entity_poly.pdbx_strand_id
1 'polypeptide(L)'
;MLWSRSRARVARAACRSPSFTKAPGTTPDIETSLQPGELISAFSIQGRWPRSVYLKARDRQSYEFALSSAAIALDVQDGTIRDARVALGGVATVPWRAREAEALLKGQKFDDGLAQRVADAAFAEARGRRHNSFKIALGKRVVARALQQAVTMEI
;
A
#
# COMPACT_ATOMS: atom_id res chain seq x y z
N MET A 1 3.77 21.28 50.66
CA MET A 1 4.38 20.53 49.55
C MET A 1 3.49 20.65 48.31
N LEU A 2 3.82 21.52 47.35
CA LEU A 2 3.13 21.57 46.06
C LEU A 2 3.93 20.76 45.03
N TRP A 3 3.35 19.68 44.52
CA TRP A 3 3.88 18.96 43.36
C TRP A 3 3.44 19.72 42.09
N SER A 4 4.36 20.48 41.51
CA SER A 4 4.20 21.05 40.18
C SER A 4 4.20 19.92 39.14
N ARG A 5 3.02 19.59 38.60
CA ARG A 5 2.91 18.73 37.42
C ARG A 5 3.35 19.52 36.20
N SER A 6 4.66 19.56 35.97
CA SER A 6 5.22 19.92 34.67
C SER A 6 4.71 18.90 33.64
N ARG A 7 3.73 19.29 32.82
CA ARG A 7 3.40 18.55 31.59
C ARG A 7 4.56 18.80 30.63
N ALA A 8 5.54 17.91 30.63
CA ALA A 8 6.54 17.87 29.57
C ALA A 8 5.79 17.82 28.22
N ARG A 9 5.99 18.84 27.38
CA ARG A 9 5.50 18.78 25.99
C ARG A 9 6.30 17.69 25.30
N VAL A 10 5.67 16.55 25.06
CA VAL A 10 6.20 15.54 24.14
C VAL A 10 6.29 16.20 22.77
N ALA A 11 7.50 16.37 22.25
CA ALA A 11 7.71 16.82 20.88
C ALA A 11 7.06 15.80 19.94
N ARG A 12 6.21 16.27 19.02
CA ARG A 12 5.54 15.42 18.02
C ARG A 12 6.15 15.70 16.66
N ALA A 13 6.77 14.69 16.06
CA ALA A 13 7.12 14.68 14.66
C ALA A 13 6.04 13.92 13.87
N ALA A 14 5.78 14.35 12.63
CA ALA A 14 4.91 13.64 11.70
C ALA A 14 5.70 13.29 10.45
N CYS A 15 5.61 12.05 10.00
CA CYS A 15 6.17 11.60 8.73
C CYS A 15 5.08 10.94 7.88
N ARG A 16 5.28 10.95 6.56
CA ARG A 16 4.39 10.20 5.65
C ARG A 16 4.84 8.74 5.63
N SER A 17 3.88 7.81 5.53
CA SER A 17 4.18 6.37 5.51
C SER A 17 5.26 5.93 4.50
N PRO A 18 5.31 6.44 3.24
CA PRO A 18 6.37 6.06 2.31
C PRO A 18 7.78 6.48 2.73
N SER A 19 7.92 7.52 3.57
CA SER A 19 9.20 7.97 4.12
C SER A 19 9.55 7.31 5.46
N PHE A 20 8.62 6.57 6.06
CA PHE A 20 8.82 5.93 7.36
C PHE A 20 9.64 4.65 7.25
N THR A 21 9.28 3.76 6.31
CA THR A 21 10.02 2.52 6.06
C THR A 21 11.22 2.78 5.14
N LYS A 22 12.38 2.21 5.46
CA LYS A 22 13.61 2.34 4.68
C LYS A 22 13.88 1.09 3.85
N ALA A 23 14.38 1.30 2.64
CA ALA A 23 14.94 0.22 1.85
C ALA A 23 16.25 -0.28 2.49
N PRO A 24 16.58 -1.57 2.37
CA PRO A 24 17.70 -2.16 3.10
C PRO A 24 19.05 -1.54 2.75
N GLY A 25 19.30 -1.24 1.46
CA GLY A 25 20.56 -0.61 1.02
C GLY A 25 21.81 -1.31 1.60
N THR A 26 22.70 -0.51 2.20
CA THR A 26 23.88 -0.98 2.94
C THR A 26 23.67 -1.11 4.45
N THR A 27 22.48 -0.76 4.95
CA THR A 27 22.12 -0.77 6.39
C THR A 27 20.81 -1.52 6.60
N PRO A 28 20.75 -2.83 6.29
CA PRO A 28 19.51 -3.61 6.30
C PRO A 28 18.88 -3.74 7.69
N ASP A 29 19.66 -3.52 8.75
CA ASP A 29 19.23 -3.48 10.15
C ASP A 29 18.40 -2.23 10.49
N ILE A 30 18.47 -1.17 9.66
CA ILE A 30 17.72 0.08 9.86
C ILE A 30 16.47 0.09 8.98
N GLU A 31 15.38 -0.44 9.50
CA GLU A 31 14.13 -0.62 8.73
C GLU A 31 13.21 0.61 8.74
N THR A 32 13.38 1.53 9.70
CA THR A 32 12.49 2.70 9.85
C THR A 32 13.27 4.01 10.03
N SER A 33 12.57 5.14 9.93
CA SER A 33 13.10 6.48 10.20
C SER A 33 13.12 6.85 11.69
N LEU A 34 12.63 5.99 12.59
CA LEU A 34 12.60 6.28 14.03
C LEU A 34 14.01 6.49 14.59
N GLN A 35 14.16 7.50 15.43
CA GLN A 35 15.35 7.74 16.22
C GLN A 35 15.25 7.01 17.58
N PRO A 36 16.38 6.75 18.25
CA PRO A 36 16.38 6.20 19.60
C PRO A 36 15.51 7.03 20.55
N GLY A 37 14.60 6.37 21.27
CA GLY A 37 13.66 7.02 22.18
C GLY A 37 12.38 7.55 21.54
N GLU A 38 12.23 7.49 20.21
CA GLU A 38 10.96 7.81 19.54
C GLU A 38 9.98 6.63 19.58
N LEU A 39 8.69 6.95 19.68
CA LEU A 39 7.60 5.98 19.65
C LEU A 39 6.52 6.44 18.68
N ILE A 40 5.99 5.50 17.90
CA ILE A 40 4.80 5.73 17.08
C ILE A 40 3.60 5.85 18.02
N SER A 41 3.01 7.04 18.10
CA SER A 41 1.89 7.32 19.03
C SER A 41 0.52 7.35 18.34
N ALA A 42 0.47 7.57 17.03
CA ALA A 42 -0.77 7.59 16.27
C ALA A 42 -0.52 7.38 14.77
N PHE A 43 -1.58 6.99 14.07
CA PHE A 43 -1.70 7.08 12.63
C PHE A 43 -2.84 8.03 12.28
N SER A 44 -2.67 8.82 11.23
CA SER A 44 -3.72 9.66 10.67
C SER A 44 -3.90 9.33 9.20
N ILE A 45 -5.12 8.94 8.83
CA ILE A 45 -5.49 8.64 7.44
C ILE A 45 -6.29 9.83 6.93
N GLN A 46 -5.82 10.42 5.82
CA GLN A 46 -6.41 11.60 5.22
C GLN A 46 -7.41 11.21 4.12
N GLY A 47 -8.52 11.95 4.04
CA GLY A 47 -9.57 11.74 3.04
C GLY A 47 -10.54 10.61 3.38
N ARG A 48 -11.57 10.46 2.55
CA ARG A 48 -12.54 9.36 2.61
C ARG A 48 -12.29 8.44 1.42
N TRP A 49 -12.10 7.16 1.71
CA TRP A 49 -11.88 6.11 0.70
C TRP A 49 -12.97 5.05 0.83
N PRO A 50 -14.20 5.37 0.39
CA PRO A 50 -15.35 4.49 0.61
C PRO A 50 -15.22 3.14 -0.12
N ARG A 51 -14.47 3.12 -1.23
CA ARG A 51 -14.12 1.91 -1.98
C ARG A 51 -12.68 1.53 -1.65
N SER A 52 -12.49 0.72 -0.63
CA SER A 52 -11.16 0.22 -0.26
C SER A 52 -11.15 -1.30 -0.07
N VAL A 53 -10.23 -1.97 -0.75
CA VAL A 53 -10.06 -3.42 -0.71
C VAL A 53 -8.62 -3.75 -0.35
N TYR A 54 -8.44 -4.74 0.52
CA TYR A 54 -7.17 -5.40 0.74
C TYR A 54 -7.29 -6.88 0.37
N LEU A 55 -6.62 -7.29 -0.70
CA LEU A 55 -6.60 -8.67 -1.16
C LEU A 55 -5.27 -9.33 -0.82
N LYS A 56 -5.32 -10.49 -0.17
CA LYS A 56 -4.15 -11.23 0.31
C LYS A 56 -4.10 -12.64 -0.29
N ALA A 57 -3.15 -12.87 -1.20
CA ALA A 57 -2.89 -14.20 -1.76
C ALA A 57 -1.91 -14.99 -0.89
N ARG A 58 -2.25 -16.25 -0.61
CA ARG A 58 -1.60 -17.16 0.34
C ARG A 58 -1.79 -18.61 -0.12
N ASP A 59 -0.94 -19.52 0.35
CA ASP A 59 -1.07 -20.95 0.06
C ASP A 59 -2.14 -21.60 0.94
N ARG A 60 -2.31 -21.09 2.17
CA ARG A 60 -3.31 -21.54 3.14
C ARG A 60 -4.31 -20.43 3.42
N GLN A 61 -5.55 -20.83 3.72
CA GLN A 61 -6.67 -19.89 3.89
C GLN A 61 -6.52 -18.98 5.12
N SER A 62 -5.81 -19.40 6.16
CA SER A 62 -5.61 -18.63 7.39
C SER A 62 -4.21 -18.87 7.98
N TYR A 63 -3.82 -18.00 8.93
CA TYR A 63 -2.55 -18.10 9.67
C TYR A 63 -1.28 -18.11 8.80
N GLU A 64 -1.27 -17.34 7.72
CA GLU A 64 -0.11 -17.23 6.83
C GLU A 64 0.14 -15.80 6.35
N PHE A 65 1.41 -15.48 6.10
CA PHE A 65 1.85 -14.24 5.46
C PHE A 65 1.44 -14.19 3.98
N ALA A 66 1.39 -13.00 3.40
CA ALA A 66 1.03 -12.84 2.00
C ALA A 66 2.20 -13.26 1.10
N LEU A 67 1.95 -14.14 0.13
CA LEU A 67 2.86 -14.31 -1.00
C LEU A 67 2.87 -13.05 -1.87
N SER A 68 1.68 -12.46 -2.05
CA SER A 68 1.44 -11.16 -2.64
C SER A 68 0.14 -10.58 -2.09
N SER A 69 0.10 -9.27 -1.88
CA SER A 69 -1.13 -8.56 -1.50
C SER A 69 -1.22 -7.22 -2.20
N ALA A 70 -2.46 -6.78 -2.46
CA ALA A 70 -2.73 -5.43 -2.96
C ALA A 70 -3.77 -4.74 -2.06
N ALA A 71 -3.46 -3.52 -1.65
CA ALA A 71 -4.41 -2.57 -1.09
C ALA A 71 -4.78 -1.57 -2.18
N ILE A 72 -6.06 -1.46 -2.50
CA ILE A 72 -6.59 -0.51 -3.48
C ILE A 72 -7.63 0.34 -2.79
N ALA A 73 -7.51 1.66 -2.93
CA ALA A 73 -8.50 2.62 -2.47
C ALA A 73 -8.87 3.54 -3.64
N LEU A 74 -10.16 3.70 -3.89
CA LEU A 74 -10.69 4.47 -5.01
C LEU A 74 -11.64 5.57 -4.51
N ASP A 75 -11.53 6.73 -5.14
CA ASP A 75 -12.55 7.76 -5.13
C ASP A 75 -13.22 7.77 -6.51
N VAL A 76 -14.50 7.37 -6.55
CA VAL A 76 -15.26 7.22 -7.80
C VAL A 76 -16.45 8.16 -7.76
N GLN A 77 -16.62 8.93 -8.83
CA GLN A 77 -17.76 9.81 -9.05
C GLN A 77 -18.32 9.55 -10.45
N ASP A 78 -19.62 9.27 -10.55
CA ASP A 78 -20.33 9.04 -11.82
C ASP A 78 -19.64 7.97 -12.71
N GLY A 79 -19.16 6.89 -12.07
CA GLY A 79 -18.44 5.80 -12.72
C GLY A 79 -16.99 6.11 -13.14
N THR A 80 -16.50 7.31 -12.85
CA THR A 80 -15.15 7.78 -13.18
C THR A 80 -14.27 7.81 -11.93
N ILE A 81 -13.06 7.28 -12.02
CA ILE A 81 -12.09 7.25 -10.91
C ILE A 81 -11.41 8.62 -10.82
N ARG A 82 -11.69 9.40 -9.77
CA ARG A 82 -11.10 10.75 -9.56
C ARG A 82 -9.72 10.69 -8.92
N ASP A 83 -9.54 9.76 -7.98
CA ASP A 83 -8.27 9.49 -7.33
C ASP A 83 -8.17 8.00 -6.95
N ALA A 84 -6.95 7.50 -6.88
CA ALA A 84 -6.66 6.12 -6.55
C ALA A 84 -5.40 6.00 -5.68
N ARG A 85 -5.38 4.98 -4.83
CA ARG A 85 -4.19 4.52 -4.12
C ARG A 85 -4.01 3.04 -4.39
N VAL A 86 -2.80 2.66 -4.79
CA VAL A 86 -2.44 1.26 -5.06
C VAL A 86 -1.16 0.95 -4.31
N ALA A 87 -1.25 0.09 -3.30
CA ALA A 87 -0.10 -0.36 -2.51
C ALA A 87 0.02 -1.89 -2.57
N LEU A 88 1.25 -2.38 -2.68
CA LEU A 88 1.59 -3.80 -2.81
C LEU A 88 2.38 -4.27 -1.59
N GLY A 89 2.12 -5.51 -1.18
CA GLY A 89 2.81 -6.18 -0.08
C GLY A 89 3.28 -7.58 -0.48
N GLY A 90 4.28 -8.11 0.22
CA GLY A 90 4.86 -9.44 -0.03
C GLY A 90 5.72 -9.55 -1.30
N VAL A 91 5.82 -8.48 -2.09
CA VAL A 91 6.53 -8.45 -3.39
C VAL A 91 7.75 -7.51 -3.42
N ALA A 92 7.95 -6.69 -2.39
CA ALA A 92 9.04 -5.73 -2.26
C ALA A 92 9.60 -5.74 -0.83
N THR A 93 10.77 -5.13 -0.62
CA THR A 93 11.43 -5.01 0.69
C THR A 93 10.78 -3.98 1.59
N VAL A 94 10.00 -3.06 1.01
CA VAL A 94 9.19 -2.05 1.71
C VAL A 94 7.77 -2.11 1.16
N PRO A 95 6.76 -1.61 1.89
CA PRO A 95 5.42 -1.42 1.33
C PRO A 95 5.51 -0.59 0.04
N TRP A 96 5.13 -1.18 -1.09
CA TRP A 96 5.39 -0.57 -2.39
C TRP A 96 4.16 0.18 -2.88
N ARG A 97 4.27 1.50 -3.08
CA ARG A 97 3.19 2.29 -3.67
C ARG A 97 3.39 2.40 -5.18
N ALA A 98 2.48 1.80 -5.95
CA ALA A 98 2.54 1.73 -7.41
C ALA A 98 1.96 3.02 -8.03
N ARG A 99 2.75 4.10 -8.05
CA ARG A 99 2.30 5.43 -8.49
C ARG A 99 1.93 5.48 -9.97
N GLU A 100 2.64 4.73 -10.78
CA GLU A 100 2.40 4.59 -12.22
C GLU A 100 1.03 3.95 -12.48
N ALA A 101 0.69 2.93 -11.68
CA ALA A 101 -0.63 2.30 -11.69
C ALA A 101 -1.73 3.24 -11.20
N GLU A 102 -1.48 4.04 -10.16
CA GLU A 102 -2.40 5.09 -9.69
C GLU A 102 -2.67 6.14 -10.79
N ALA A 103 -1.64 6.56 -11.51
CA ALA A 103 -1.76 7.55 -12.58
C ALA A 103 -2.64 7.05 -13.74
N LEU A 104 -2.54 5.76 -14.10
CA LEU A 104 -3.38 5.15 -15.13
C LEU A 104 -4.86 5.09 -14.76
N LEU A 105 -5.19 5.01 -13.46
CA LEU A 105 -6.58 4.94 -12.99
C LEU A 105 -7.26 6.30 -13.04
N LYS A 106 -6.52 7.39 -12.84
CA LYS A 106 -7.09 8.73 -12.70
C LYS A 106 -7.76 9.19 -13.99
N GLY A 107 -9.02 9.60 -13.87
CA GLY A 107 -9.86 10.07 -14.97
C GLY A 107 -10.44 8.96 -15.85
N GLN A 108 -10.22 7.69 -15.52
CA GLN A 108 -10.72 6.56 -16.30
C GLN A 108 -12.05 6.03 -15.76
N LYS A 109 -12.87 5.49 -16.67
CA LYS A 109 -13.95 4.57 -16.31
C LYS A 109 -13.40 3.15 -16.26
N PHE A 110 -13.94 2.34 -15.36
CA PHE A 110 -13.48 0.97 -15.21
C PHE A 110 -13.92 0.09 -16.39
N ASP A 111 -12.98 -0.67 -16.94
CA ASP A 111 -13.20 -1.77 -17.88
C ASP A 111 -12.19 -2.90 -17.60
N ASP A 112 -12.43 -4.09 -18.15
CA ASP A 112 -11.55 -5.25 -17.93
C ASP A 112 -10.12 -5.02 -18.46
N GLY A 113 -9.97 -4.25 -19.53
CA GLY A 113 -8.66 -3.89 -20.09
C GLY A 113 -7.87 -2.96 -19.17
N LEU A 114 -8.55 -2.06 -18.45
CA LEU A 114 -7.93 -1.15 -17.49
C LEU A 114 -7.28 -1.94 -16.35
N ALA A 115 -7.96 -2.97 -15.84
CA ALA A 115 -7.41 -3.80 -14.77
C ALA A 115 -6.07 -4.45 -15.15
N GLN A 116 -5.97 -4.95 -16.38
CA GLN A 116 -4.74 -5.53 -16.89
C GLN A 116 -3.63 -4.48 -17.08
N ARG A 117 -3.94 -3.33 -17.69
CA ARG A 117 -2.97 -2.23 -17.87
C ARG A 117 -2.42 -1.72 -16.54
N VAL A 118 -3.28 -1.58 -15.53
CA VAL A 118 -2.90 -1.13 -14.18
C VAL A 118 -2.02 -2.17 -13.49
N ALA A 119 -2.36 -3.46 -13.62
CA ALA A 119 -1.53 -4.55 -13.10
C ALA A 119 -0.15 -4.59 -13.78
N ASP A 120 -0.08 -4.40 -15.09
CA ASP A 120 1.17 -4.36 -15.83
C ASP A 120 2.03 -3.18 -15.42
N ALA A 121 1.46 -1.98 -15.29
CA ALA A 121 2.17 -0.81 -14.80
C ALA A 121 2.68 -0.98 -13.37
N ALA A 122 1.91 -1.61 -12.48
CA ALA A 122 2.30 -1.86 -11.10
C ALA A 122 3.54 -2.77 -10.96
N PHE A 123 3.83 -3.59 -11.99
CA PHE A 123 4.93 -4.56 -12.01
C PHE A 123 5.92 -4.31 -13.15
N ALA A 124 5.88 -3.15 -13.82
CA ALA A 124 6.74 -2.86 -14.98
C ALA A 124 8.24 -2.98 -14.63
N GLU A 125 8.63 -2.47 -13.46
CA GLU A 125 10.01 -2.50 -12.95
C GLU A 125 10.31 -3.73 -12.07
N ALA A 126 9.38 -4.69 -11.98
CA ALA A 126 9.54 -5.84 -11.09
C ALA A 126 10.61 -6.80 -11.61
N ARG A 127 11.62 -7.07 -10.77
CA ARG A 127 12.71 -8.00 -11.08
C ARG A 127 12.57 -9.28 -10.27
N GLY A 128 12.23 -10.37 -10.94
CA GLY A 128 12.19 -11.70 -10.35
C GLY A 128 13.60 -12.22 -10.06
N ARG A 129 13.73 -12.97 -8.97
CA ARG A 129 14.89 -13.82 -8.66
C ARG A 129 14.54 -15.29 -8.90
N ARG A 130 15.55 -16.15 -8.86
CA ARG A 130 15.46 -17.59 -9.18
C ARG A 130 14.21 -18.30 -8.63
N HIS A 131 13.84 -18.04 -7.38
CA HIS A 131 12.76 -18.75 -6.69
C HIS A 131 11.51 -17.90 -6.43
N ASN A 132 11.47 -16.63 -6.87
CA ASN A 132 10.33 -15.74 -6.58
C ASN A 132 9.79 -15.01 -7.82
N SER A 133 10.24 -15.36 -9.02
CA SER A 133 9.73 -14.80 -10.28
C SER A 133 8.22 -14.98 -10.45
N PHE A 134 7.66 -16.07 -9.90
CA PHE A 134 6.21 -16.32 -9.89
C PHE A 134 5.41 -15.19 -9.22
N LYS A 135 6.01 -14.45 -8.28
CA LYS A 135 5.35 -13.35 -7.57
C LYS A 135 4.95 -12.20 -8.49
N ILE A 136 5.62 -12.02 -9.63
CA ILE A 136 5.24 -11.01 -10.63
C ILE A 136 3.89 -11.36 -11.23
N ALA A 137 3.75 -12.57 -11.78
CA ALA A 137 2.49 -13.01 -12.38
C ALA A 137 1.36 -13.09 -11.34
N LEU A 138 1.66 -13.60 -10.13
CA LEU A 138 0.69 -13.62 -9.02
C LEU A 138 0.27 -12.21 -8.62
N GLY A 139 1.22 -11.30 -8.46
CA GLY A 139 0.96 -9.93 -8.05
C GLY A 139 0.11 -9.15 -9.05
N LYS A 140 0.35 -9.31 -10.36
CA LYS A 140 -0.51 -8.73 -11.40
C LYS A 140 -1.97 -9.19 -11.26
N ARG A 141 -2.20 -10.49 -11.06
CA ARG A 141 -3.54 -11.06 -10.84
C ARG A 141 -4.20 -10.53 -9.56
N VAL A 142 -3.42 -10.38 -8.49
CA VAL A 142 -3.91 -9.82 -7.21
C VAL A 142 -4.33 -8.36 -7.38
N VAL A 143 -3.54 -7.54 -8.10
CA VAL A 143 -3.91 -6.15 -8.39
C VAL A 143 -5.19 -6.08 -9.21
N ALA A 144 -5.27 -6.82 -10.32
CA ALA A 144 -6.45 -6.82 -11.19
C ALA A 144 -7.72 -7.23 -10.43
N ARG A 145 -7.64 -8.30 -9.63
CA ARG A 145 -8.76 -8.79 -8.82
C ARG A 145 -9.16 -7.83 -7.71
N ALA A 146 -8.18 -7.24 -7.01
CA ALA A 146 -8.46 -6.24 -5.98
C ALA A 146 -9.13 -4.99 -6.56
N LEU A 147 -8.75 -4.60 -7.79
CA LEU A 147 -9.32 -3.44 -8.47
C LEU A 147 -10.77 -3.72 -8.87
N GLN A 148 -11.02 -4.88 -9.48
CA GLN A 148 -12.38 -5.35 -9.79
C GLN A 148 -13.26 -5.32 -8.54
N GLN A 149 -12.80 -5.89 -7.43
CA GLN A 149 -13.53 -5.89 -6.17
C GLN A 149 -13.84 -4.47 -5.67
N ALA A 150 -12.86 -3.56 -5.71
CA ALA A 150 -13.04 -2.19 -5.23
C ALA A 150 -14.05 -1.40 -6.08
N VAL A 151 -14.08 -1.62 -7.39
CA VAL A 151 -15.03 -0.95 -8.30
C VAL A 151 -16.44 -1.50 -8.11
N THR A 152 -16.61 -2.78 -7.82
CA THR A 152 -17.94 -3.38 -7.61
C THR A 152 -18.50 -3.21 -6.20
N MET A 153 -17.77 -2.57 -5.27
CA MET A 153 -18.30 -2.32 -3.92
C MET A 153 -19.58 -1.49 -3.97
N GLU A 154 -20.59 -1.88 -3.20
CA GLU A 154 -21.74 -1.02 -2.92
C GLU A 154 -21.33 -0.01 -1.83
N ILE A 155 -21.62 1.27 -2.03
CA ILE A 155 -21.40 2.34 -1.03
C ILE A 155 -22.77 2.82 -0.55
#